data_AF-A0A0U1DYU5-F1
#
_entry.id   AF-A0A0U1DYU5-F1
#
_cell.length_a   1.000
_cell.length_b   1.000
_cell.length_c   1.000
_cell.angle_alpha   90.00
_cell.angle_beta   90.00
_cell.angle_gamma   90.00
#
_symmetry.space_group_name_H-M   'P 1'
#
loop_
_entity.id
_entity.type
_entity.pdbx_description
1 polymer ?
#
loop_
_entity_poly.entity_id
_entity_poly.type
_entity_poly.pdbx_seq_one_letter_code
_entity_poly.pdbx_strand_id
1 'polypeptide(L)'
;MKLLAQLLVRLDATLGERRRNRAGIPGRSRNLFGAGPEFLTAAMQVFGALPRSNRVSAITRFEECGGGSTGRKALLDVEYAHPEIGLPTELFVKFSRDFDNPRRDRGKSQMELEVAFGVLSAGCPLPVTVPVCLFADYDRESATGMLLTERISFGQAGIEPHYDKCLDYRMPDALGHYRALLSSVARLAGAHRAGALPAAATDQFRYDAAKVAVGRRIHRSADEFTAQVHRLVEFAGRYPALLPPAVADPGFVTRMLADVGRIAAAEDAIMARLHSTGDQVALCHWNANVDNAWFWTDPDGRLDCGLMDWGCVSVMNVAMALWGSLCSAETELWRQHTDELLTHFTAEYRGAGGPDLDLGTLRTQVMLYAAVMGVTWLLDAPAHLQAVLPDQSIDRTDRCVADHEAVRSPLLMLSNVLHLWDTEDFGALLDEFGQS
;
A
#
# COMPACT_ATOMS: atom_id res chain seq x y z
N MET A 1 -31.80 -24.91 -5.62
CA MET A 1 -31.35 -25.20 -4.23
C MET A 1 -30.41 -26.41 -4.09
N LYS A 2 -30.63 -27.55 -4.77
CA LYS A 2 -29.70 -28.71 -4.69
C LYS A 2 -28.30 -28.48 -5.30
N LEU A 3 -28.18 -27.58 -6.29
CA LEU A 3 -26.90 -27.23 -6.93
C LEU A 3 -26.00 -26.34 -6.04
N LEU A 4 -26.60 -25.45 -5.23
CA LEU A 4 -25.89 -24.53 -4.34
C LEU A 4 -25.29 -25.25 -3.12
N ALA A 5 -26.01 -26.26 -2.61
CA ALA A 5 -25.51 -27.14 -1.56
C ALA A 5 -24.35 -28.03 -2.05
N GLN A 6 -24.36 -28.45 -3.32
CA GLN A 6 -23.24 -29.21 -3.92
C GLN A 6 -22.00 -28.34 -4.17
N LEU A 7 -22.17 -27.04 -4.45
CA LEU A 7 -21.05 -26.10 -4.59
C LEU A 7 -20.40 -25.77 -3.23
N LEU A 8 -21.22 -25.58 -2.19
CA LEU A 8 -20.75 -25.35 -0.82
C LEU A 8 -20.05 -26.57 -0.23
N VAL A 9 -20.57 -27.78 -0.46
CA VAL A 9 -19.90 -29.04 -0.05
C VAL A 9 -18.59 -29.25 -0.81
N ARG A 10 -18.49 -28.84 -2.08
CA ARG A 10 -17.23 -28.87 -2.82
C ARG A 10 -16.22 -27.84 -2.27
N LEU A 11 -16.64 -26.61 -1.97
CA LEU A 11 -15.78 -25.59 -1.35
C LEU A 11 -15.25 -26.05 0.01
N ASP A 12 -16.11 -26.65 0.85
CA ASP A 12 -15.76 -27.12 2.19
C ASP A 12 -14.89 -28.40 2.15
N ALA A 13 -15.15 -29.30 1.19
CA ALA A 13 -14.27 -30.45 0.93
C ALA A 13 -12.90 -30.01 0.36
N THR A 14 -12.86 -28.97 -0.49
CA THR A 14 -11.60 -28.41 -1.01
C THR A 14 -10.82 -27.72 0.11
N LEU A 15 -11.49 -27.03 1.04
CA LEU A 15 -10.86 -26.45 2.24
C LEU A 15 -10.41 -27.52 3.24
N GLY A 16 -11.18 -28.60 3.39
CA GLY A 16 -10.88 -29.76 4.25
C GLY A 16 -9.76 -30.65 3.73
N GLU A 17 -9.64 -30.84 2.42
CA GLU A 17 -8.50 -31.54 1.77
C GLU A 17 -7.24 -30.65 1.72
N ARG A 18 -7.37 -29.32 1.57
CA ARG A 18 -6.25 -28.37 1.74
C ARG A 18 -5.60 -28.47 3.12
N ARG A 19 -6.35 -28.86 4.17
CA ARG A 19 -5.77 -29.13 5.51
C ARG A 19 -4.95 -30.43 5.58
N ARG A 20 -5.16 -31.40 4.68
CA ARG A 20 -4.48 -32.72 4.72
C ARG A 20 -3.29 -32.85 3.77
N ASN A 21 -3.16 -31.97 2.77
CA ASN A 21 -2.06 -31.97 1.79
C ASN A 21 -1.29 -30.64 1.76
N ARG A 22 -0.93 -30.08 2.93
CA ARG A 22 0.06 -29.00 2.95
C ARG A 22 1.43 -29.59 2.61
N ALA A 23 1.84 -29.47 1.35
CA ALA A 23 3.27 -29.41 1.05
C ALA A 23 3.85 -28.31 1.96
N GLY A 24 4.85 -28.65 2.79
CA GLY A 24 5.37 -27.70 3.76
C GLY A 24 5.79 -26.41 3.06
N ILE A 25 5.15 -25.28 3.41
CA ILE A 25 5.43 -23.98 2.79
C ILE A 25 6.90 -23.64 3.07
N PRO A 26 7.75 -23.43 2.04
CA PRO A 26 9.13 -23.02 2.26
C PRO A 26 9.17 -21.67 2.96
N GLY A 27 9.60 -21.64 4.22
CA GLY A 27 9.78 -20.37 4.95
C GLY A 27 11.02 -19.58 4.55
N ARG A 28 11.87 -20.13 3.67
CA ARG A 28 13.11 -19.50 3.18
C ARG A 28 13.23 -19.67 1.67
N SER A 29 13.77 -18.65 1.01
CA SER A 29 14.18 -18.64 -0.39
C SER A 29 15.09 -19.83 -0.76
N ARG A 30 16.11 -20.11 0.07
CA ARG A 30 17.02 -21.26 -0.12
C ARG A 30 16.29 -22.60 -0.05
N ASN A 31 15.24 -22.71 0.77
CA ASN A 31 14.45 -23.93 0.86
C ASN A 31 13.60 -24.11 -0.40
N LEU A 32 13.08 -23.02 -0.99
CA LEU A 32 12.39 -23.07 -2.27
C LEU A 32 13.34 -23.50 -3.40
N PHE A 33 14.53 -22.89 -3.48
CA PHE A 33 15.53 -23.27 -4.48
C PHE A 33 15.94 -24.73 -4.35
N GLY A 34 16.19 -25.22 -3.13
CA GLY A 34 16.53 -26.62 -2.87
C GLY A 34 15.39 -27.61 -3.13
N ALA A 35 14.12 -27.16 -3.05
CA ALA A 35 12.94 -28.00 -3.33
C ALA A 35 12.66 -28.15 -4.83
N GLY A 36 13.22 -27.27 -5.67
CA GLY A 36 13.29 -27.45 -7.12
C GLY A 36 11.96 -27.34 -7.90
N PRO A 37 11.99 -27.66 -9.22
CA PRO A 37 10.83 -27.63 -10.10
C PRO A 37 9.64 -28.48 -9.62
N GLU A 38 9.90 -29.58 -8.92
CA GLU A 38 8.89 -30.50 -8.42
C GLU A 38 7.98 -29.83 -7.38
N PHE A 39 8.55 -29.02 -6.48
CA PHE A 39 7.77 -28.25 -5.52
C PHE A 39 6.87 -27.24 -6.22
N LEU A 40 7.42 -26.44 -7.15
CA LEU A 40 6.63 -25.44 -7.89
C LEU A 40 5.49 -26.11 -8.66
N THR A 41 5.78 -27.23 -9.31
CA THR A 41 4.76 -28.05 -9.99
C THR A 41 3.63 -28.44 -9.04
N ALA A 42 3.96 -29.04 -7.89
CA ALA A 42 2.97 -29.47 -6.93
C ALA A 42 2.16 -28.29 -6.36
N ALA A 43 2.84 -27.19 -6.00
CA ALA A 43 2.23 -25.99 -5.46
C ALA A 43 1.24 -25.35 -6.44
N MET A 44 1.65 -25.11 -7.68
CA MET A 44 0.80 -24.51 -8.72
C MET A 44 -0.36 -25.43 -9.12
N GLN A 45 -0.15 -26.75 -9.16
CA GLN A 45 -1.23 -27.72 -9.43
C GLN A 45 -2.25 -27.81 -8.30
N VAL A 46 -1.82 -27.74 -7.04
CA VAL A 46 -2.72 -27.71 -5.87
C VAL A 46 -3.49 -26.40 -5.81
N PHE A 47 -2.84 -25.29 -6.15
CA PHE A 47 -3.48 -23.98 -6.22
C PHE A 47 -4.47 -23.88 -7.38
N GLY A 48 -4.19 -24.59 -8.48
CA GLY A 48 -5.03 -24.63 -9.69
C GLY A 48 -4.51 -23.76 -10.84
N ALA A 49 -3.33 -23.16 -10.71
CA ALA A 49 -2.69 -22.33 -11.75
C ALA A 49 -1.94 -23.15 -12.82
N LEU A 50 -1.67 -24.43 -12.57
CA LEU A 50 -1.02 -25.33 -13.53
C LEU A 50 -1.84 -26.62 -13.69
N PRO A 51 -2.18 -27.06 -14.92
CA PRO A 51 -2.94 -28.29 -15.13
C PRO A 51 -2.11 -29.52 -14.75
N ARG A 52 -2.80 -30.61 -14.35
CA ARG A 52 -2.16 -31.88 -13.94
C ARG A 52 -1.33 -32.56 -15.03
N SER A 53 -1.62 -32.25 -16.30
CA SER A 53 -0.87 -32.73 -17.46
C SER A 53 0.43 -31.97 -17.71
N ASN A 54 0.66 -30.86 -17.00
CA ASN A 54 1.83 -30.00 -17.18
C ASN A 54 2.68 -29.95 -15.91
N ARG A 55 3.92 -29.51 -16.04
CA ARG A 55 4.88 -29.38 -14.94
C ARG A 55 5.89 -28.28 -15.24
N VAL A 56 6.45 -27.70 -14.19
CA VAL A 56 7.70 -26.94 -14.29
C VAL A 56 8.82 -27.94 -14.58
N SER A 57 9.48 -27.80 -15.73
CA SER A 57 10.58 -28.67 -16.15
C SER A 57 11.94 -28.19 -15.64
N ALA A 58 12.11 -26.88 -15.49
CA ALA A 58 13.35 -26.28 -15.00
C ALA A 58 13.09 -24.92 -14.33
N ILE A 59 13.95 -24.58 -13.37
CA ILE A 59 14.14 -23.21 -12.88
C ILE A 59 15.47 -22.74 -13.49
N THR A 60 15.39 -21.83 -14.47
CA THR A 60 16.55 -21.37 -15.26
C THR A 60 17.22 -20.14 -14.64
N ARG A 61 16.49 -19.39 -13.79
CA ARG A 61 17.02 -18.30 -12.98
C ARG A 61 16.44 -18.36 -11.57
N PHE A 62 17.28 -18.04 -10.59
CA PHE A 62 16.87 -17.75 -9.22
C PHE A 62 17.74 -16.64 -8.65
N GLU A 63 17.14 -15.50 -8.32
CA GLU A 63 17.87 -14.33 -7.82
C GLU A 63 17.11 -13.72 -6.64
N GLU A 64 17.74 -13.63 -5.47
CA GLU A 64 17.18 -12.84 -4.37
C GLU A 64 17.25 -11.36 -4.75
N CYS A 65 16.12 -10.66 -4.68
CA CYS A 65 16.09 -9.22 -4.84
C CYS A 65 15.96 -8.51 -3.48
N GLY A 66 16.73 -7.44 -3.33
CA GLY A 66 16.58 -6.49 -2.22
C GLY A 66 15.34 -5.62 -2.41
N GLY A 67 14.89 -4.95 -1.33
CA GLY A 67 13.80 -3.98 -1.39
C GLY A 67 12.53 -4.36 -0.62
N GLY A 68 11.74 -3.34 -0.30
CA GLY A 68 10.55 -3.40 0.53
C GLY A 68 10.82 -3.70 2.01
N SER A 69 9.85 -3.35 2.85
CA SER A 69 10.00 -3.38 4.32
C SER A 69 9.77 -4.75 4.97
N THR A 70 9.17 -5.71 4.25
CA THR A 70 8.77 -7.01 4.81
C THR A 70 9.28 -8.20 4.00
N GLY A 71 9.72 -9.24 4.73
CA GLY A 71 10.00 -10.57 4.18
C GLY A 71 11.11 -10.61 3.11
N ARG A 72 11.41 -11.79 2.59
CA ARG A 72 12.33 -11.97 1.45
C ARG A 72 11.58 -11.99 0.12
N LYS A 73 12.30 -11.65 -0.94
CA LYS A 73 11.80 -11.65 -2.32
C LYS A 73 12.80 -12.32 -3.25
N ALA A 74 12.31 -12.97 -4.28
CA ALA A 74 13.16 -13.56 -5.31
C ALA A 74 12.51 -13.48 -6.69
N LEU A 75 13.34 -13.39 -7.71
CA LEU A 75 12.99 -13.47 -9.12
C LEU A 75 13.32 -14.88 -9.62
N LEU A 76 12.38 -15.50 -10.32
CA LEU A 76 12.56 -16.81 -10.92
C LEU A 76 12.27 -16.73 -12.41
N ASP A 77 13.01 -17.48 -13.21
CA ASP A 77 12.63 -17.81 -14.59
C ASP A 77 12.42 -19.32 -14.65
N VAL A 78 11.31 -19.76 -15.27
CA VAL A 78 10.93 -21.16 -15.33
C VAL A 78 10.62 -21.61 -16.75
N GLU A 79 10.82 -22.89 -17.00
CA GLU A 79 10.34 -23.58 -18.19
C GLU A 79 9.23 -24.55 -17.81
N TYR A 80 8.22 -24.66 -18.67
CA TYR A 80 7.16 -25.65 -18.54
C TYR A 80 7.37 -26.76 -19.55
N ALA A 81 7.04 -28.00 -19.19
CA ALA A 81 7.09 -29.13 -20.11
C ALA A 81 6.17 -28.93 -21.33
N HIS A 82 5.06 -28.22 -21.14
CA HIS A 82 4.16 -27.76 -22.18
C HIS A 82 3.95 -26.25 -22.02
N PRO A 83 4.64 -25.39 -22.79
CA PRO A 83 4.37 -23.95 -22.75
C PRO A 83 2.92 -23.63 -23.13
N GLU A 84 2.28 -22.71 -22.42
CA GLU A 84 0.87 -22.34 -22.62
C GLU A 84 0.74 -20.82 -22.71
N ILE A 85 -0.17 -20.34 -23.57
CA ILE A 85 -0.47 -18.91 -23.67
C ILE A 85 -1.13 -18.45 -22.38
N GLY A 86 -0.64 -17.34 -21.82
CA GLY A 86 -1.15 -16.79 -20.57
C GLY A 86 -0.61 -17.45 -19.30
N LEU A 87 0.33 -18.42 -19.42
CA LEU A 87 1.06 -18.98 -18.29
C LEU A 87 2.44 -18.29 -18.18
N PRO A 88 2.67 -17.43 -17.18
CA PRO A 88 3.91 -16.66 -17.04
C PRO A 88 5.13 -17.56 -16.79
N THR A 89 6.26 -17.24 -17.45
CA THR A 89 7.56 -17.91 -17.24
C THR A 89 8.53 -17.08 -16.41
N GLU A 90 8.33 -15.77 -16.34
CA GLU A 90 9.06 -14.85 -15.48
C GLU A 90 8.25 -14.61 -14.22
N LEU A 91 8.76 -15.05 -13.07
CA LEU A 91 8.01 -15.12 -11.82
C LEU A 91 8.65 -14.27 -10.72
N PHE A 92 7.81 -13.81 -9.80
CA PHE A 92 8.19 -13.14 -8.58
C PHE A 92 7.68 -13.93 -7.37
N VAL A 93 8.53 -14.12 -6.37
CA VAL A 93 8.18 -14.79 -5.11
C VAL A 93 8.39 -13.82 -3.96
N LYS A 94 7.39 -13.72 -3.08
CA LYS A 94 7.47 -13.02 -1.79
C LYS A 94 7.22 -14.01 -0.65
N PHE A 95 8.08 -13.96 0.36
CA PHE A 95 7.97 -14.75 1.59
C PHE A 95 7.54 -13.85 2.75
N SER A 96 6.75 -14.37 3.69
CA SER A 96 6.39 -13.58 4.89
C SER A 96 7.58 -13.34 5.82
N ARG A 97 8.54 -14.28 5.86
CA ARG A 97 9.61 -14.32 6.85
C ARG A 97 10.91 -13.73 6.30
N ASP A 98 11.68 -13.10 7.19
CA ASP A 98 13.10 -12.83 6.99
C ASP A 98 13.87 -13.14 8.28
N PHE A 99 14.25 -14.41 8.44
CA PHE A 99 14.91 -14.89 9.65
C PHE A 99 16.24 -14.20 9.96
N ASP A 100 16.87 -13.57 8.96
CA ASP A 100 18.17 -12.92 9.10
C ASP A 100 18.03 -11.41 9.40
N ASN A 101 16.81 -10.85 9.30
CA ASN A 101 16.55 -9.44 9.58
C ASN A 101 15.31 -9.26 10.48
N PRO A 102 15.51 -9.14 11.81
CA PRO A 102 14.41 -8.98 12.75
C PRO A 102 13.53 -7.76 12.51
N ARG A 103 14.03 -6.70 11.86
CA ARG A 103 13.20 -5.53 11.52
C ARG A 103 12.22 -5.88 10.40
N ARG A 104 12.68 -6.56 9.34
CA ARG A 104 11.82 -7.02 8.23
C ARG A 104 10.87 -8.14 8.62
N ASP A 105 11.29 -9.05 9.52
CA ASP A 105 10.45 -10.16 10.00
C ASP A 105 9.27 -9.71 10.86
N ARG A 106 9.28 -8.47 11.38
CA ARG A 106 8.13 -7.92 12.14
C ARG A 106 6.87 -7.81 11.29
N GLY A 107 7.02 -7.55 9.99
CA GLY A 107 5.90 -7.41 9.05
C GLY A 107 5.31 -8.72 8.54
N LYS A 108 5.74 -9.89 9.05
CA LYS A 108 5.30 -11.22 8.57
C LYS A 108 3.79 -11.47 8.61
N SER A 109 3.04 -10.74 9.45
CA SER A 109 1.58 -10.83 9.52
C SER A 109 0.88 -10.12 8.35
N GLN A 110 1.52 -9.13 7.72
CA GLN A 110 0.96 -8.42 6.56
C GLN A 110 0.77 -9.36 5.35
N MET A 111 1.63 -10.37 5.23
CA MET A 111 1.51 -11.40 4.19
C MET A 111 0.18 -12.17 4.25
N GLU A 112 -0.48 -12.25 5.41
CA GLU A 112 -1.77 -12.94 5.52
C GLU A 112 -2.82 -12.32 4.58
N LEU A 113 -2.92 -10.99 4.57
CA LEU A 113 -3.88 -10.26 3.74
C LEU A 113 -3.46 -10.27 2.26
N GLU A 114 -2.17 -10.18 1.99
CA GLU A 114 -1.64 -10.24 0.63
C GLU A 114 -1.87 -11.60 -0.03
N VAL A 115 -1.63 -12.70 0.70
CA VAL A 115 -1.95 -14.07 0.25
C VAL A 115 -3.44 -14.22 0.03
N ALA A 116 -4.27 -13.73 0.97
CA ALA A 116 -5.72 -13.74 0.83
C ALA A 116 -6.18 -13.01 -0.44
N PHE A 117 -5.54 -11.89 -0.77
CA PHE A 117 -5.83 -11.14 -1.99
C PHE A 117 -5.34 -11.85 -3.26
N GLY A 118 -4.19 -12.52 -3.23
CA GLY A 118 -3.75 -13.40 -4.32
C GLY A 118 -4.72 -14.55 -4.60
N VAL A 119 -5.30 -15.15 -3.55
CA VAL A 119 -6.38 -16.14 -3.72
C VAL A 119 -7.63 -15.52 -4.32
N LEU A 120 -8.01 -14.31 -3.89
CA LEU A 120 -9.14 -13.58 -4.44
C LEU A 120 -8.95 -13.28 -5.93
N SER A 121 -7.78 -12.76 -6.33
CA SER A 121 -7.50 -12.39 -7.72
C SER A 121 -7.43 -13.60 -8.66
N ALA A 122 -6.97 -14.76 -8.18
CA ALA A 122 -6.98 -16.00 -8.95
C ALA A 122 -8.40 -16.58 -9.12
N GLY A 123 -9.29 -16.36 -8.14
CA GLY A 123 -10.63 -16.94 -8.11
C GLY A 123 -11.75 -16.05 -8.64
N CYS A 124 -11.48 -14.75 -8.84
CA CYS A 124 -12.47 -13.75 -9.23
C CYS A 124 -11.84 -12.71 -10.18
N PRO A 125 -12.46 -12.42 -11.33
CA PRO A 125 -12.08 -11.25 -12.12
C PRO A 125 -12.18 -9.98 -11.27
N LEU A 126 -11.12 -9.20 -11.25
CA LEU A 126 -11.06 -7.91 -10.57
C LEU A 126 -11.26 -6.76 -11.56
N PRO A 127 -11.80 -5.61 -11.11
CA PRO A 127 -11.94 -4.41 -11.94
C PRO A 127 -10.61 -3.64 -12.12
N VAL A 128 -9.49 -4.25 -11.72
CA VAL A 128 -8.15 -3.68 -11.69
C VAL A 128 -7.15 -4.72 -12.16
N THR A 129 -6.06 -4.26 -12.77
CA THR A 129 -4.95 -5.14 -13.17
C THR A 129 -4.06 -5.41 -11.97
N VAL A 130 -3.81 -6.70 -11.71
CA VAL A 130 -2.93 -7.19 -10.65
C VAL A 130 -2.05 -8.31 -11.22
N PRO A 131 -0.88 -8.60 -10.63
CA PRO A 131 -0.04 -9.69 -11.11
C PRO A 131 -0.80 -11.02 -11.09
N VAL A 132 -0.69 -11.81 -12.16
CA VAL A 132 -1.25 -13.18 -12.23
C VAL A 132 -0.72 -13.99 -11.05
N CYS A 133 -1.61 -14.45 -10.18
CA CYS A 133 -1.25 -15.25 -9.01
C CYS A 133 -1.17 -16.74 -9.37
N LEU A 134 -0.03 -17.35 -9.11
CA LEU A 134 0.28 -18.74 -9.46
C LEU A 134 0.30 -19.66 -8.23
N PHE A 135 0.55 -19.09 -7.06
CA PHE A 135 0.43 -19.77 -5.77
C PHE A 135 0.34 -18.76 -4.64
N ALA A 136 -0.52 -19.02 -3.65
CA ALA A 136 -0.62 -18.23 -2.44
C ALA A 136 -1.05 -19.11 -1.26
N ASP A 137 -0.24 -19.19 -0.21
CA ASP A 137 -0.62 -19.84 1.06
C ASP A 137 0.07 -19.17 2.26
N TYR A 138 -0.60 -19.18 3.40
CA TYR A 138 -0.16 -18.59 4.65
C TYR A 138 -0.54 -19.49 5.83
N ASP A 139 0.46 -19.91 6.60
CA ASP A 139 0.27 -20.61 7.85
C ASP A 139 0.28 -19.64 9.03
N ARG A 140 -0.88 -19.51 9.70
CA ARG A 140 -1.06 -18.59 10.83
C ARG A 140 -0.27 -18.97 12.07
N GLU A 141 -0.07 -20.27 12.32
CA GLU A 141 0.61 -20.74 13.53
C GLU A 141 2.10 -20.40 13.48
N SER A 142 2.76 -20.66 12.36
CA SER A 142 4.17 -20.32 12.15
C SER A 142 4.41 -18.92 11.58
N ALA A 143 3.34 -18.21 11.20
CA ALA A 143 3.36 -16.96 10.43
C ALA A 143 4.17 -17.07 9.11
N THR A 144 4.23 -18.27 8.53
CA THR A 144 4.99 -18.57 7.31
C THR A 144 4.06 -18.55 6.11
N GLY A 145 4.33 -17.71 5.14
CA GLY A 145 3.59 -17.67 3.89
C GLY A 145 4.48 -17.42 2.69
N MET A 146 3.95 -17.78 1.53
CA MET A 146 4.58 -17.61 0.23
C MET A 146 3.52 -17.18 -0.78
N LEU A 147 3.86 -16.15 -1.55
CA LEU A 147 3.11 -15.67 -2.71
C LEU A 147 4.00 -15.79 -3.94
N LEU A 148 3.50 -16.44 -4.99
CA LEU A 148 4.13 -16.57 -6.30
C LEU A 148 3.21 -15.89 -7.33
N THR A 149 3.76 -14.91 -8.04
CA THR A 149 3.06 -14.19 -9.12
C THR A 149 3.90 -14.16 -10.38
N GLU A 150 3.32 -13.68 -11.48
CA GLU A 150 4.14 -13.16 -12.57
C GLU A 150 5.08 -12.04 -12.09
N ARG A 151 6.23 -11.91 -12.75
CA ARG A 151 7.13 -10.78 -12.62
C ARG A 151 6.70 -9.69 -13.59
N ILE A 152 6.57 -8.47 -13.08
CA ILE A 152 6.29 -7.30 -13.91
C ILE A 152 7.58 -6.87 -14.63
N SER A 153 7.50 -6.78 -15.96
CA SER A 153 8.66 -6.49 -16.84
C SER A 153 8.89 -4.99 -17.01
N PHE A 154 9.21 -4.30 -15.91
CA PHE A 154 9.49 -2.86 -15.91
C PHE A 154 10.52 -2.44 -16.96
N GLY A 155 10.18 -1.39 -17.73
CA GLY A 155 11.01 -0.85 -18.82
C GLY A 155 11.06 -1.73 -20.08
N GLN A 156 10.21 -2.75 -20.16
CA GLN A 156 10.14 -3.70 -21.28
C GLN A 156 8.68 -3.99 -21.64
N ALA A 157 8.45 -4.59 -22.82
CA ALA A 157 7.14 -5.06 -23.25
C ALA A 157 6.01 -4.01 -23.19
N GLY A 158 6.34 -2.72 -23.38
CA GLY A 158 5.37 -1.62 -23.29
C GLY A 158 5.03 -1.16 -21.87
N ILE A 159 5.65 -1.75 -20.84
CA ILE A 159 5.59 -1.29 -19.46
C ILE A 159 6.68 -0.25 -19.24
N GLU A 160 6.33 0.85 -18.58
CA GLU A 160 7.26 1.92 -18.22
C GLU A 160 8.31 1.43 -17.20
N PRO A 161 9.44 2.16 -17.04
CA PRO A 161 10.39 1.87 -15.96
C PRO A 161 9.70 1.92 -14.58
N HIS A 162 10.25 1.18 -13.61
CA HIS A 162 9.79 1.30 -12.22
C HIS A 162 10.10 2.70 -11.70
N TYR A 163 9.11 3.33 -11.04
CA TYR A 163 9.26 4.65 -10.46
C TYR A 163 9.44 4.55 -8.94
N ASP A 164 10.51 5.15 -8.45
CA ASP A 164 10.81 5.20 -7.02
C ASP A 164 9.86 6.17 -6.30
N LYS A 165 9.35 5.71 -5.15
CA LYS A 165 8.60 6.54 -4.21
C LYS A 165 9.38 7.83 -3.85
N CYS A 166 8.66 8.95 -3.81
CA CYS A 166 9.17 10.29 -3.51
C CYS A 166 10.17 10.86 -4.51
N LEU A 167 10.31 10.27 -5.70
CA LEU A 167 11.15 10.77 -6.79
C LEU A 167 10.32 11.13 -8.03
N ASP A 168 9.07 11.52 -7.81
CA ASP A 168 8.07 11.88 -8.80
C ASP A 168 8.52 12.97 -9.79
N TYR A 169 9.43 13.87 -9.37
CA TYR A 169 10.09 14.83 -10.27
C TYR A 169 10.93 14.19 -11.40
N ARG A 170 11.19 12.87 -11.34
CA ARG A 170 11.83 12.08 -12.40
C ARG A 170 10.81 11.39 -13.31
N MET A 171 9.52 11.42 -12.96
CA MET A 171 8.44 10.86 -13.76
C MET A 171 8.05 11.85 -14.89
N PRO A 172 7.70 11.35 -16.08
CA PRO A 172 7.41 12.20 -17.23
C PRO A 172 6.11 13.01 -17.07
N ASP A 173 5.06 12.43 -16.48
CA ASP A 173 3.76 13.07 -16.25
C ASP A 173 3.19 12.64 -14.89
N ALA A 174 3.73 13.19 -13.79
CA ALA A 174 3.31 12.79 -12.45
C ALA A 174 1.77 12.86 -12.27
N LEU A 175 1.12 13.92 -12.75
CA LEU A 175 -0.33 14.09 -12.62
C LEU A 175 -1.10 12.99 -13.35
N GLY A 176 -0.74 12.68 -14.61
CA GLY A 176 -1.35 11.58 -15.36
C GLY A 176 -1.17 10.23 -14.67
N HIS A 177 0.00 9.97 -14.10
CA HIS A 177 0.29 8.71 -13.39
C HIS A 177 -0.55 8.57 -12.12
N TYR A 178 -0.68 9.64 -11.33
CA TYR A 178 -1.56 9.61 -10.15
C TYR A 178 -3.03 9.48 -10.54
N ARG A 179 -3.50 10.04 -11.67
CA ARG A 179 -4.86 9.77 -12.15
C ARG A 179 -5.06 8.30 -12.50
N ALA A 180 -4.14 7.70 -13.26
CA ALA A 180 -4.21 6.29 -13.64
C ALA A 180 -4.21 5.39 -12.39
N LEU A 181 -3.34 5.69 -11.42
CA LEU A 181 -3.27 4.99 -10.14
C LEU A 181 -4.58 5.12 -9.37
N LEU A 182 -5.11 6.34 -9.22
CA LEU A 182 -6.35 6.59 -8.49
C LEU A 182 -7.57 6.00 -9.20
N SER A 183 -7.58 5.89 -10.54
CA SER A 183 -8.60 5.12 -11.26
C SER A 183 -8.63 3.68 -10.78
N SER A 184 -7.47 3.01 -10.66
CA SER A 184 -7.40 1.63 -10.17
C SER A 184 -7.88 1.51 -8.72
N VAL A 185 -7.42 2.40 -7.82
CA VAL A 185 -7.87 2.40 -6.41
C VAL A 185 -9.38 2.63 -6.31
N ALA A 186 -9.92 3.61 -7.06
CA ALA A 186 -11.34 3.95 -7.07
C ALA A 186 -12.21 2.82 -7.62
N ARG A 187 -11.78 2.18 -8.73
CA ARG A 187 -12.54 1.09 -9.37
C ARG A 187 -12.68 -0.13 -8.48
N LEU A 188 -11.61 -0.52 -7.77
CA LEU A 188 -11.69 -1.61 -6.81
C LEU A 188 -12.67 -1.29 -5.66
N ALA A 189 -12.55 -0.11 -5.08
CA ALA A 189 -13.41 0.34 -3.99
C ALA A 189 -14.87 0.44 -4.44
N GLY A 190 -15.13 1.03 -5.61
CA GLY A 190 -16.47 1.17 -6.19
C GLY A 190 -17.12 -0.18 -6.49
N ALA A 191 -16.39 -1.09 -7.12
CA ALA A 191 -16.89 -2.43 -7.43
C ALA A 191 -17.17 -3.27 -6.17
N HIS A 192 -16.33 -3.14 -5.13
CA HIS A 192 -16.60 -3.76 -3.83
C HIS A 192 -17.94 -3.28 -3.25
N ARG A 193 -18.20 -1.97 -3.32
CA ARG A 193 -19.41 -1.34 -2.79
C ARG A 193 -20.64 -1.60 -3.63
N ALA A 194 -20.46 -1.80 -4.93
CA ALA A 194 -21.48 -2.31 -5.84
C ALA A 194 -21.86 -3.78 -5.58
N GLY A 195 -21.10 -4.50 -4.74
CA GLY A 195 -21.29 -5.93 -4.51
C GLY A 195 -20.81 -6.82 -5.66
N ALA A 196 -19.91 -6.30 -6.51
CA ALA A 196 -19.34 -7.04 -7.64
C ALA A 196 -18.24 -8.03 -7.22
N LEU A 197 -17.69 -7.87 -6.01
CA LEU A 197 -16.74 -8.82 -5.41
C LEU A 197 -17.48 -9.89 -4.58
N PRO A 198 -16.87 -11.07 -4.34
CA PRO A 198 -17.45 -12.09 -3.49
C PRO A 198 -17.82 -11.54 -2.10
N ALA A 199 -19.02 -11.86 -1.61
CA ALA A 199 -19.53 -11.33 -0.34
C ALA A 199 -18.58 -11.60 0.86
N ALA A 200 -17.84 -12.70 0.82
CA ALA A 200 -16.86 -13.05 1.84
C ALA A 200 -15.68 -12.07 1.93
N ALA A 201 -15.39 -11.29 0.88
CA ALA A 201 -14.29 -10.33 0.87
C ALA A 201 -14.44 -9.28 1.99
N THR A 202 -15.66 -8.84 2.28
CA THR A 202 -15.90 -7.84 3.35
C THR A 202 -15.42 -8.33 4.72
N ASP A 203 -15.69 -9.59 5.07
CA ASP A 203 -15.27 -10.16 6.34
C ASP A 203 -13.80 -10.61 6.31
N GLN A 204 -13.35 -11.17 5.18
CA GLN A 204 -11.97 -11.64 5.01
C GLN A 204 -10.95 -10.51 5.11
N PHE A 205 -11.27 -9.34 4.58
CA PHE A 205 -10.42 -8.16 4.56
C PHE A 205 -10.86 -7.10 5.56
N ARG A 206 -11.63 -7.46 6.59
CA ARG A 206 -12.05 -6.52 7.63
C ARG A 206 -10.84 -5.76 8.18
N TYR A 207 -10.95 -4.44 8.26
CA TYR A 207 -9.89 -3.59 8.81
C TYR A 207 -9.53 -4.00 10.23
N ASP A 208 -8.23 -4.19 10.45
CA ASP A 208 -7.62 -4.45 11.75
C ASP A 208 -6.39 -3.56 11.89
N ALA A 209 -6.49 -2.52 12.71
CA ALA A 209 -5.42 -1.56 12.94
C ALA A 209 -4.10 -2.23 13.34
N ALA A 210 -4.15 -3.36 14.06
CA ALA A 210 -2.93 -4.07 14.48
C ALA A 210 -2.25 -4.80 13.32
N LYS A 211 -2.98 -5.14 12.25
CA LYS A 211 -2.45 -5.80 11.05
C LYS A 211 -1.97 -4.84 9.97
N VAL A 212 -2.60 -3.67 9.86
CA VAL A 212 -2.25 -2.67 8.84
C VAL A 212 -1.29 -1.59 9.33
N ALA A 213 -1.06 -1.45 10.64
CA ALA A 213 -0.14 -0.43 11.16
C ALA A 213 1.33 -0.74 10.80
N VAL A 214 2.08 0.33 10.50
CA VAL A 214 3.53 0.30 10.22
C VAL A 214 4.42 0.31 11.47
N GLY A 215 3.82 0.17 12.66
CA GLY A 215 4.53 0.20 13.93
C GLY A 215 3.60 0.12 15.13
N ARG A 216 4.17 0.19 16.34
CA ARG A 216 3.39 0.31 17.57
C ARG A 216 3.04 1.77 17.79
N ARG A 217 1.75 2.07 17.99
CA ARG A 217 1.31 3.42 18.38
C ARG A 217 1.92 3.80 19.73
N ILE A 218 2.45 5.03 19.81
CA ILE A 218 3.01 5.60 21.02
C ILE A 218 2.16 6.82 21.37
N HIS A 219 1.44 6.73 22.49
CA HIS A 219 0.76 7.89 23.06
C HIS A 219 1.80 8.81 23.69
N ARG A 220 1.75 10.09 23.31
CA ARG A 220 2.66 11.13 23.81
C ARG A 220 1.88 12.14 24.65
N SER A 221 2.55 12.71 25.62
CA SER A 221 2.05 13.83 26.43
C SER A 221 2.09 15.16 25.67
N ALA A 222 1.38 16.16 26.16
CA ALA A 222 1.37 17.51 25.58
C ALA A 222 2.78 18.14 25.54
N ASP A 223 3.59 17.91 26.58
CA ASP A 223 4.97 18.39 26.64
C ASP A 223 5.86 17.72 25.59
N GLU A 224 5.66 16.40 25.35
CA GLU A 224 6.39 15.67 24.30
C GLU A 224 6.03 16.17 22.90
N PHE A 225 4.75 16.47 22.64
CA PHE A 225 4.31 17.09 21.39
C PHE A 225 4.89 18.49 21.20
N THR A 226 4.88 19.31 22.24
CA THR A 226 5.52 20.64 22.22
C THR A 226 7.00 20.51 21.88
N ALA A 227 7.70 19.55 22.49
CA ALA A 227 9.10 19.28 22.18
C ALA A 227 9.30 18.79 20.73
N GLN A 228 8.37 18.03 20.15
CA GLN A 228 8.42 17.62 18.74
C GLN A 228 8.30 18.81 17.80
N VAL A 229 7.36 19.72 18.05
CA VAL A 229 7.20 20.94 17.23
C VAL A 229 8.44 21.82 17.32
N HIS A 230 9.03 21.99 18.51
CA HIS A 230 10.28 22.74 18.63
C HIS A 230 11.45 22.08 17.87
N ARG A 231 11.57 20.74 17.92
CA ARG A 231 12.57 20.01 17.12
C ARG A 231 12.34 20.18 15.61
N LEU A 232 11.09 20.20 15.18
CA LEU A 232 10.75 20.48 13.78
C LEU A 232 11.24 21.86 13.34
N VAL A 233 11.02 22.90 14.17
CA VAL A 233 11.48 24.26 13.90
C VAL A 233 13.01 24.35 13.87
N GLU A 234 13.69 23.70 14.82
CA GLU A 234 15.16 23.61 14.83
C GLU A 234 15.68 22.92 13.55
N PHE A 235 15.06 21.81 13.15
CA PHE A 235 15.39 21.09 11.94
C PHE A 235 15.17 21.94 10.68
N ALA A 236 14.08 22.70 10.61
CA ALA A 236 13.83 23.63 9.50
C ALA A 236 14.87 24.75 9.44
N GLY A 237 15.30 25.29 10.59
CA GLY A 237 16.38 26.29 10.64
C GLY A 237 17.73 25.72 10.21
N ARG A 238 17.98 24.44 10.51
CA ARG A 238 19.18 23.70 10.11
C ARG A 238 19.21 23.40 8.61
N TYR A 239 18.07 23.01 8.06
CA TYR A 239 17.90 22.53 6.68
C TYR A 239 16.76 23.27 5.97
N PRO A 240 16.93 24.58 5.67
CA PRO A 240 15.83 25.43 5.19
C PRO A 240 15.27 25.03 3.81
N ALA A 241 16.01 24.25 3.03
CA ALA A 241 15.57 23.77 1.71
C ALA A 241 14.88 22.39 1.74
N LEU A 242 14.78 21.73 2.91
CA LEU A 242 14.17 20.40 3.02
C LEU A 242 12.69 20.42 3.42
N LEU A 243 12.22 21.49 4.05
CA LEU A 243 10.84 21.62 4.54
C LEU A 243 10.13 22.83 3.93
N PRO A 244 8.78 22.85 3.95
CA PRO A 244 8.02 24.02 3.53
C PRO A 244 8.42 25.29 4.32
N PRO A 245 8.48 26.47 3.67
CA PRO A 245 8.84 27.72 4.33
C PRO A 245 7.95 28.10 5.52
N ALA A 246 6.70 27.63 5.53
CA ALA A 246 5.72 27.87 6.60
C ALA A 246 6.25 27.46 7.99
N VAL A 247 7.12 26.46 8.09
CA VAL A 247 7.71 26.03 9.37
C VAL A 247 8.55 27.12 10.04
N ALA A 248 9.05 28.10 9.27
CA ALA A 248 9.78 29.25 9.80
C ALA A 248 8.86 30.41 10.23
N ASP A 249 7.55 30.36 9.93
CA ASP A 249 6.60 31.40 10.35
C ASP A 249 6.14 31.18 11.80
N PRO A 250 6.37 32.15 12.72
CA PRO A 250 5.88 32.06 14.09
C PRO A 250 4.36 31.89 14.21
N GLY A 251 3.60 32.44 13.26
CA GLY A 251 2.15 32.31 13.20
C GLY A 251 1.73 30.85 12.96
N PHE A 252 2.29 30.22 11.94
CA PHE A 252 2.11 28.79 11.67
C PHE A 252 2.50 27.91 12.87
N VAL A 253 3.68 28.12 13.47
CA VAL A 253 4.15 27.33 14.62
C VAL A 253 3.20 27.46 15.82
N THR A 254 2.67 28.67 16.08
CA THR A 254 1.70 28.89 17.15
C THR A 254 0.41 28.10 16.93
N ARG A 255 -0.12 28.08 15.69
CA ARG A 255 -1.30 27.26 15.34
C ARG A 255 -1.01 25.77 15.53
N MET A 256 0.12 25.30 15.01
CA MET A 256 0.52 23.91 15.11
C MET A 256 0.61 23.43 16.57
N LEU A 257 1.19 24.22 17.47
CA LEU A 257 1.25 23.91 18.91
C LEU A 257 -0.16 23.75 19.52
N ALA A 258 -1.13 24.55 19.10
CA ALA A 258 -2.52 24.44 19.55
C ALA A 258 -3.22 23.20 18.96
N ASP A 259 -2.96 22.88 17.70
CA ASP A 259 -3.66 21.83 16.97
C ASP A 259 -3.17 20.43 17.33
N VAL A 260 -1.85 20.22 17.54
CA VAL A 260 -1.29 18.88 17.76
C VAL A 260 -1.93 18.16 18.94
N GLY A 261 -2.15 18.87 20.05
CA GLY A 261 -2.84 18.33 21.23
C GLY A 261 -4.31 17.99 20.95
N ARG A 262 -5.00 18.82 20.15
CA ARG A 262 -6.40 18.60 19.77
C ARG A 262 -6.54 17.39 18.85
N ILE A 263 -5.65 17.24 17.87
CA ILE A 263 -5.63 16.09 16.94
C ILE A 263 -5.37 14.80 17.71
N ALA A 264 -4.38 14.80 18.60
CA ALA A 264 -4.06 13.63 19.43
C ALA A 264 -5.26 13.23 20.31
N ALA A 265 -5.97 14.21 20.88
CA ALA A 265 -7.17 13.94 21.68
C ALA A 265 -8.36 13.46 20.83
N ALA A 266 -8.47 13.92 19.58
CA ALA A 266 -9.56 13.58 18.67
C ALA A 266 -9.31 12.31 17.84
N GLU A 267 -8.12 11.71 17.89
CA GLU A 267 -7.70 10.58 17.05
C GLU A 267 -8.74 9.45 17.00
N ASP A 268 -9.19 8.97 18.17
CA ASP A 268 -10.15 7.87 18.25
C ASP A 268 -11.52 8.26 17.65
N ALA A 269 -11.96 9.49 17.86
CA ALA A 269 -13.22 10.00 17.33
C ALA A 269 -13.17 10.18 15.80
N ILE A 270 -12.05 10.69 15.28
CA ILE A 270 -11.78 10.78 13.84
C ILE A 270 -11.79 9.39 13.22
N MET A 271 -11.05 8.44 13.78
CA MET A 271 -11.02 7.07 13.27
C MET A 271 -12.40 6.39 13.35
N ALA A 272 -13.17 6.60 14.42
CA ALA A 272 -14.53 6.09 14.52
C ALA A 272 -15.46 6.69 13.45
N ARG A 273 -15.32 7.98 13.14
CA ARG A 273 -16.07 8.64 12.06
C ARG A 273 -15.74 8.04 10.70
N LEU A 274 -14.45 7.85 10.40
CA LEU A 274 -14.02 7.24 9.14
C LEU A 274 -14.62 5.84 8.95
N HIS A 275 -14.58 4.99 9.98
CA HIS A 275 -15.11 3.62 9.93
C HIS A 275 -16.64 3.53 9.91
N SER A 276 -17.35 4.56 10.36
CA SER A 276 -18.83 4.59 10.38
C SER A 276 -19.45 5.20 9.13
N THR A 277 -18.66 5.81 8.24
CA THR A 277 -19.17 6.41 7.00
C THR A 277 -19.34 5.34 5.92
N GLY A 278 -20.46 4.62 6.04
CA GLY A 278 -20.75 3.41 5.28
C GLY A 278 -20.31 3.47 3.82
N ASP A 279 -20.86 4.41 3.05
CA ASP A 279 -20.65 4.54 1.59
C ASP A 279 -19.21 4.74 1.15
N GLN A 280 -18.30 5.07 2.07
CA GLN A 280 -16.88 5.27 1.81
C GLN A 280 -16.01 4.14 2.35
N VAL A 281 -16.57 3.14 3.04
CA VAL A 281 -15.82 2.00 3.60
C VAL A 281 -15.82 0.83 2.63
N ALA A 282 -14.72 0.66 1.89
CA ALA A 282 -14.60 -0.28 0.78
C ALA A 282 -13.29 -1.07 0.83
N LEU A 283 -13.18 -2.15 0.05
CA LEU A 283 -11.91 -2.87 -0.15
C LEU A 283 -10.91 -1.96 -0.86
N CYS A 284 -9.84 -1.59 -0.16
CA CYS A 284 -8.88 -0.60 -0.63
C CYS A 284 -7.44 -1.10 -0.55
N HIS A 285 -6.60 -0.56 -1.44
CA HIS A 285 -5.15 -0.66 -1.34
C HIS A 285 -4.61 0.49 -0.47
N TRP A 286 -4.21 0.22 0.77
CA TRP A 286 -3.80 1.28 1.70
C TRP A 286 -2.50 2.00 1.31
N ASN A 287 -1.58 1.32 0.62
CA ASN A 287 -0.24 1.84 0.30
C ASN A 287 0.01 1.87 -1.22
N ALA A 288 -0.97 2.37 -2.00
CA ALA A 288 -0.87 2.42 -3.46
C ALA A 288 -0.05 3.64 -3.89
N ASN A 289 1.24 3.63 -3.57
CA ASN A 289 2.18 4.62 -4.07
C ASN A 289 2.74 4.17 -5.43
N VAL A 290 3.38 5.08 -6.16
CA VAL A 290 3.90 4.81 -7.52
C VAL A 290 4.91 3.66 -7.58
N ASP A 291 5.63 3.39 -6.49
CA ASP A 291 6.56 2.26 -6.36
C ASP A 291 5.85 0.90 -6.20
N ASN A 292 4.55 0.91 -5.87
CA ASN A 292 3.68 -0.25 -5.78
C ASN A 292 2.75 -0.37 -7.00
N ALA A 293 3.09 0.31 -8.09
CA ALA A 293 2.35 0.32 -9.34
C ALA A 293 3.26 0.01 -10.54
N TRP A 294 2.63 -0.31 -11.66
CA TRP A 294 3.27 -0.24 -12.97
C TRP A 294 2.33 0.40 -13.97
N PHE A 295 2.91 1.10 -14.94
CA PHE A 295 2.19 1.94 -15.87
C PHE A 295 2.47 1.49 -17.31
N TRP A 296 1.47 1.64 -18.15
CA TRP A 296 1.60 1.47 -19.60
C TRP A 296 0.61 2.39 -20.30
N THR A 297 0.93 2.74 -21.54
CA THR A 297 -0.01 3.44 -22.41
C THR A 297 -0.76 2.40 -23.23
N ASP A 298 -2.10 2.42 -23.14
CA ASP A 298 -2.95 1.56 -23.95
C ASP A 298 -2.92 1.99 -25.44
N PRO A 299 -3.44 1.17 -26.38
CA PRO A 299 -3.42 1.51 -27.80
C PRO A 299 -4.14 2.82 -28.17
N ASP A 300 -5.04 3.32 -27.32
CA ASP A 300 -5.77 4.57 -27.52
C ASP A 300 -5.02 5.78 -26.94
N GLY A 301 -3.81 5.57 -26.39
CA GLY A 301 -2.96 6.61 -25.83
C GLY A 301 -3.29 6.96 -24.38
N ARG A 302 -4.12 6.17 -23.70
CA ARG A 302 -4.47 6.40 -22.29
C ARG A 302 -3.49 5.68 -21.38
N LEU A 303 -3.00 6.39 -20.38
CA LEU A 303 -2.17 5.81 -19.32
C LEU A 303 -3.04 4.94 -18.40
N ASP A 304 -2.65 3.68 -18.24
CA ASP A 304 -3.27 2.74 -17.32
C ASP A 304 -2.28 2.32 -16.22
N CYS A 305 -2.83 1.74 -15.15
CA CYS A 305 -2.10 1.35 -13.96
C CYS A 305 -2.50 -0.06 -13.48
N GLY A 306 -1.50 -0.87 -13.18
CA GLY A 306 -1.63 -2.08 -12.39
C GLY A 306 -1.05 -1.89 -10.99
N LEU A 307 -1.54 -2.67 -10.02
CA LEU A 307 -1.20 -2.53 -8.60
C LEU A 307 -0.64 -3.83 -8.01
N MET A 308 0.40 -3.70 -7.18
CA MET A 308 1.06 -4.80 -6.46
C MET A 308 1.29 -4.45 -4.98
N ASP A 309 1.82 -5.38 -4.20
CA ASP A 309 2.14 -5.19 -2.77
C ASP A 309 0.91 -4.96 -1.87
N TRP A 310 -0.01 -5.92 -1.88
CA TRP A 310 -1.30 -5.88 -1.19
C TRP A 310 -1.23 -6.20 0.31
N GLY A 311 -0.07 -6.02 0.97
CA GLY A 311 0.16 -6.39 2.38
C GLY A 311 -0.77 -5.70 3.39
N CYS A 312 -1.31 -4.53 3.03
CA CYS A 312 -2.23 -3.76 3.88
C CYS A 312 -3.63 -3.60 3.24
N VAL A 313 -4.00 -4.49 2.31
CA VAL A 313 -5.33 -4.47 1.73
C VAL A 313 -6.39 -4.71 2.81
N SER A 314 -7.37 -3.82 2.92
CA SER A 314 -8.45 -3.97 3.90
C SER A 314 -9.70 -3.21 3.45
N VAL A 315 -10.82 -3.58 4.04
CA VAL A 315 -12.09 -2.87 3.95
C VAL A 315 -12.02 -1.67 4.89
N MET A 316 -11.68 -0.51 4.35
CA MET A 316 -11.41 0.73 5.10
C MET A 316 -12.01 1.95 4.40
N ASN A 317 -12.03 3.09 5.08
CA ASN A 317 -12.49 4.33 4.45
C ASN A 317 -11.57 4.74 3.28
N VAL A 318 -12.14 5.09 2.12
CA VAL A 318 -11.40 5.49 0.92
C VAL A 318 -10.49 6.71 1.14
N ALA A 319 -10.80 7.60 2.07
CA ALA A 319 -9.92 8.71 2.45
C ALA A 319 -8.57 8.22 2.99
N MET A 320 -8.55 7.08 3.68
CA MET A 320 -7.32 6.46 4.17
C MET A 320 -6.46 5.94 3.02
N ALA A 321 -7.10 5.35 2.01
CA ALA A 321 -6.43 4.87 0.80
C ALA A 321 -5.93 6.03 -0.07
N LEU A 322 -6.70 7.13 -0.18
CA LEU A 322 -6.29 8.35 -0.88
C LEU A 322 -5.05 8.98 -0.25
N TRP A 323 -5.04 9.17 1.07
CA TRP A 323 -3.83 9.61 1.76
C TRP A 323 -2.68 8.65 1.53
N GLY A 324 -2.90 7.35 1.71
CA GLY A 324 -1.85 6.36 1.53
C GLY A 324 -1.31 6.25 0.11
N SER A 325 -2.08 6.70 -0.90
CA SER A 325 -1.65 6.78 -2.30
C SER A 325 -0.94 8.07 -2.64
N LEU A 326 -1.26 9.19 -1.97
CA LEU A 326 -0.77 10.53 -2.29
C LEU A 326 0.25 11.07 -1.28
N CYS A 327 0.45 10.42 -0.13
CA CYS A 327 1.30 10.93 0.94
C CYS A 327 2.76 11.08 0.52
N SER A 328 3.22 10.30 -0.46
CA SER A 328 4.56 10.41 -1.05
C SER A 328 4.61 11.18 -2.37
N ALA A 329 3.51 11.80 -2.78
CA ALA A 329 3.44 12.58 -4.01
C ALA A 329 4.26 13.88 -3.94
N GLU A 330 4.70 14.44 -5.07
CA GLU A 330 5.18 15.83 -5.09
C GLU A 330 4.16 16.76 -4.40
N THR A 331 4.64 17.67 -3.55
CA THR A 331 3.77 18.65 -2.89
C THR A 331 3.01 19.53 -3.89
N GLU A 332 3.52 19.66 -5.12
CA GLU A 332 2.79 20.34 -6.20
C GLU A 332 1.44 19.70 -6.53
N LEU A 333 1.33 18.37 -6.44
CA LEU A 333 0.07 17.67 -6.68
C LEU A 333 -0.98 18.02 -5.62
N TRP A 334 -0.56 18.11 -4.36
CA TRP A 334 -1.43 18.60 -3.28
C TRP A 334 -1.83 20.06 -3.48
N ARG A 335 -0.86 20.91 -3.85
CA ARG A 335 -1.07 22.36 -4.00
C ARG A 335 -1.98 22.71 -5.19
N GLN A 336 -1.82 22.05 -6.33
CA GLN A 336 -2.50 22.43 -7.57
C GLN A 336 -3.62 21.48 -7.99
N HIS A 337 -3.58 20.21 -7.57
CA HIS A 337 -4.40 19.16 -8.17
C HIS A 337 -5.24 18.36 -7.17
N THR A 338 -5.29 18.73 -5.89
CA THR A 338 -6.10 17.99 -4.91
C THR A 338 -7.56 17.84 -5.33
N ASP A 339 -8.25 18.94 -5.64
CA ASP A 339 -9.67 18.90 -5.99
C ASP A 339 -9.93 18.12 -7.29
N GLU A 340 -9.01 18.26 -8.25
CA GLU A 340 -9.06 17.56 -9.52
C GLU A 340 -8.90 16.04 -9.34
N LEU A 341 -7.92 15.60 -8.54
CA LEU A 341 -7.68 14.20 -8.24
C LEU A 341 -8.81 13.58 -7.42
N LEU A 342 -9.36 14.31 -6.44
CA LEU A 342 -10.51 13.83 -5.68
C LEU A 342 -11.77 13.73 -6.54
N THR A 343 -12.01 14.70 -7.43
CA THR A 343 -13.12 14.64 -8.39
C THR A 343 -12.97 13.47 -9.36
N HIS A 344 -11.75 13.21 -9.84
CA HIS A 344 -11.44 12.05 -10.68
C HIS A 344 -11.72 10.73 -9.93
N PHE A 345 -11.26 10.62 -8.68
CA PHE A 345 -11.50 9.45 -7.84
C PHE A 345 -12.99 9.17 -7.66
N THR A 346 -13.81 10.18 -7.32
CA THR A 346 -15.25 9.97 -7.11
C THR A 346 -15.96 9.57 -8.39
N ALA A 347 -15.55 10.10 -9.54
CA ALA A 347 -16.09 9.73 -10.84
C ALA A 347 -15.79 8.26 -11.19
N GLU A 348 -14.56 7.80 -11.00
CA GLU A 348 -14.15 6.41 -11.25
C GLU A 348 -14.81 5.44 -10.27
N TYR A 349 -14.93 5.83 -9.01
CA TYR A 349 -15.61 5.06 -7.97
C TYR A 349 -17.09 4.84 -8.32
N ARG A 350 -17.79 5.90 -8.73
CA ARG A 350 -19.17 5.82 -9.22
C ARG A 350 -19.25 5.00 -10.52
N GLY A 351 -18.31 5.21 -11.44
CA GLY A 351 -18.24 4.50 -12.72
C GLY A 351 -18.11 2.98 -12.54
N ALA A 352 -17.45 2.53 -11.48
CA ALA A 352 -17.37 1.13 -11.08
C ALA A 352 -18.60 0.60 -10.32
N GLY A 353 -19.67 1.41 -10.18
CA GLY A 353 -20.93 1.04 -9.55
C GLY A 353 -21.04 1.44 -8.07
N GLY A 354 -20.05 2.15 -7.52
CA GLY A 354 -20.13 2.69 -6.16
C GLY A 354 -21.19 3.80 -6.03
N PRO A 355 -21.67 4.10 -4.81
CA PRO A 355 -22.56 5.23 -4.56
C PRO A 355 -21.87 6.58 -4.84
N ASP A 356 -22.67 7.64 -4.94
CA ASP A 356 -22.14 9.00 -5.02
C ASP A 356 -21.44 9.40 -3.74
N LEU A 357 -20.19 9.85 -3.87
CA LEU A 357 -19.41 10.36 -2.75
C LEU A 357 -19.51 11.89 -2.74
N ASP A 358 -19.90 12.44 -1.58
CA ASP A 358 -19.82 13.88 -1.36
C ASP A 358 -18.34 14.32 -1.30
N LEU A 359 -17.96 15.21 -2.23
CA LEU A 359 -16.57 15.62 -2.41
C LEU A 359 -16.04 16.42 -1.20
N GLY A 360 -16.89 17.26 -0.60
CA GLY A 360 -16.52 18.05 0.58
C GLY A 360 -16.22 17.15 1.78
N THR A 361 -17.11 16.19 2.05
CA THR A 361 -16.93 15.18 3.10
C THR A 361 -15.67 14.35 2.86
N LEU A 362 -15.44 13.91 1.62
CA LEU A 362 -14.24 13.14 1.27
C LEU A 362 -12.97 13.96 1.52
N ARG A 363 -12.92 15.22 1.08
CA ARG A 363 -11.79 16.13 1.32
C ARG A 363 -11.52 16.28 2.82
N THR A 364 -12.54 16.61 3.61
CA THR A 364 -12.44 16.74 5.06
C THR A 364 -11.86 15.49 5.71
N GLN A 365 -12.32 14.30 5.30
CA GLN A 365 -11.81 13.04 5.83
C GLN A 365 -10.36 12.77 5.45
N VAL A 366 -9.94 13.11 4.22
CA VAL A 366 -8.54 13.00 3.80
C VAL A 366 -7.67 13.91 4.67
N MET A 367 -8.10 15.16 4.90
CA MET A 367 -7.36 16.10 5.75
C MET A 367 -7.25 15.60 7.20
N LEU A 368 -8.37 15.21 7.82
CA LEU A 368 -8.38 14.68 9.18
C LEU A 368 -7.49 13.44 9.34
N TYR A 369 -7.52 12.53 8.36
CA TYR A 369 -6.65 11.36 8.38
C TYR A 369 -5.17 11.74 8.17
N ALA A 370 -4.86 12.68 7.28
CA ALA A 370 -3.51 13.20 7.10
C ALA A 370 -2.97 13.85 8.38
N ALA A 371 -3.80 14.61 9.11
CA ALA A 371 -3.45 15.20 10.41
C ALA A 371 -3.12 14.13 11.47
N VAL A 372 -3.98 13.11 11.59
CA VAL A 372 -3.73 11.96 12.48
C VAL A 372 -2.41 11.29 12.11
N MET A 373 -2.19 11.00 10.82
CA MET A 373 -0.93 10.38 10.36
C MET A 373 0.28 11.27 10.64
N GLY A 374 0.14 12.58 10.48
CA GLY A 374 1.11 13.60 10.84
C GLY A 374 1.56 13.52 12.29
N VAL A 375 0.61 13.64 13.21
CA VAL A 375 0.85 13.67 14.66
C VAL A 375 1.35 12.32 15.18
N THR A 376 0.73 11.22 14.76
CA THR A 376 1.07 9.89 15.28
C THR A 376 2.44 9.43 14.78
N TRP A 377 2.77 9.67 13.51
CA TRP A 377 3.91 9.02 12.84
C TRP A 377 5.00 9.95 12.29
N LEU A 378 4.66 11.16 11.83
CA LEU A 378 5.59 11.98 11.03
C LEU A 378 6.28 13.09 11.82
N LEU A 379 5.66 13.62 12.88
CA LEU A 379 6.27 14.67 13.71
C LEU A 379 7.57 14.25 14.41
N ASP A 380 7.84 12.96 14.49
CA ASP A 380 9.10 12.45 15.05
C ASP A 380 10.22 12.28 14.00
N ALA A 381 9.90 12.38 12.71
CA ALA A 381 10.85 12.19 11.62
C ALA A 381 12.10 13.10 11.72
N PRO A 382 12.01 14.39 12.12
CA PRO A 382 13.20 15.25 12.26
C PRO A 382 14.29 14.65 13.13
N ALA A 383 13.94 13.97 14.23
CA ALA A 383 14.90 13.35 15.14
C ALA A 383 15.70 12.23 14.47
N HIS A 384 15.06 11.46 13.59
CA HIS A 384 15.70 10.38 12.83
C HIS A 384 16.51 10.93 11.65
N LEU A 385 15.99 11.93 10.95
CA LEU A 385 16.63 12.56 9.79
C LEU A 385 17.93 13.28 10.19
N GLN A 386 17.90 14.06 11.28
CA GLN A 386 19.09 14.77 11.77
C GLN A 386 20.25 13.84 12.13
N ALA A 387 19.97 12.59 12.52
CA ALA A 387 20.99 11.62 12.87
C ALA A 387 21.76 11.06 11.65
N VAL A 388 21.23 11.23 10.44
CA VAL A 388 21.79 10.64 9.21
C VAL A 388 22.17 11.67 8.15
N LEU A 389 21.60 12.88 8.20
CA LEU A 389 21.89 13.95 7.27
C LEU A 389 23.24 14.63 7.58
N PRO A 390 23.98 15.07 6.56
CA PRO A 390 25.23 15.79 6.76
C PRO A 390 25.00 17.18 7.37
N ASP A 391 26.03 17.72 8.02
CA ASP A 391 26.08 19.08 8.53
C ASP A 391 26.45 20.07 7.42
N GLN A 392 25.55 20.30 6.48
CA GLN A 392 25.72 21.30 5.42
C GLN A 392 24.36 21.67 4.79
N SER A 393 24.35 22.73 3.99
CA SER A 393 23.17 23.09 3.17
C SER A 393 22.93 22.02 2.11
N ILE A 394 21.72 21.46 2.12
CA ILE A 394 21.25 20.43 1.18
C ILE A 394 19.79 20.66 0.84
N ASP A 395 19.36 20.16 -0.30
CA ASP A 395 17.97 20.05 -0.71
C ASP A 395 17.56 18.57 -0.95
N ARG A 396 16.29 18.37 -1.31
CA ARG A 396 15.72 17.02 -1.50
C ARG A 396 16.33 16.24 -2.67
N THR A 397 17.00 16.92 -3.59
CA THR A 397 17.60 16.34 -4.80
C THR A 397 19.05 15.93 -4.58
N ASP A 398 19.69 16.40 -3.51
CA ASP A 398 21.00 15.94 -3.09
C ASP A 398 21.02 14.42 -2.85
N ARG A 399 22.11 13.77 -3.26
CA ARG A 399 22.25 12.31 -3.23
C ARG A 399 22.07 11.70 -1.84
N CYS A 400 22.49 12.41 -0.79
CA CYS A 400 22.30 11.97 0.60
C CYS A 400 20.81 11.86 1.01
N VAL A 401 19.91 12.49 0.27
CA VAL A 401 18.46 12.37 0.41
C VAL A 401 17.89 11.46 -0.67
N ALA A 402 18.12 11.79 -1.95
CA ALA A 402 17.48 11.14 -3.09
C ALA A 402 17.81 9.64 -3.21
N ASP A 403 19.07 9.24 -2.93
CA ASP A 403 19.51 7.85 -3.06
C ASP A 403 19.05 6.98 -1.86
N HIS A 404 18.42 7.57 -0.83
CA HIS A 404 18.06 6.89 0.42
C HIS A 404 16.56 6.99 0.75
N GLU A 405 15.80 5.93 0.45
CA GLU A 405 14.33 5.88 0.70
C GLU A 405 13.95 6.16 2.15
N ALA A 406 14.75 5.64 3.10
CA ALA A 406 14.54 5.84 4.54
C ALA A 406 14.72 7.32 4.98
N VAL A 407 15.28 8.17 4.12
CA VAL A 407 15.43 9.60 4.33
C VAL A 407 14.36 10.35 3.53
N ARG A 408 14.29 10.16 2.20
CA ARG A 408 13.38 10.92 1.34
C ARG A 408 11.90 10.67 1.64
N SER A 409 11.51 9.44 2.00
CA SER A 409 10.10 9.09 2.24
C SER A 409 9.49 9.79 3.44
N PRO A 410 10.03 9.64 4.67
CA PRO A 410 9.50 10.38 5.81
C PRO A 410 9.64 11.89 5.64
N LEU A 411 10.68 12.37 4.94
CA LEU A 411 10.84 13.80 4.65
C LEU A 411 9.70 14.34 3.78
N LEU A 412 9.43 13.74 2.62
CA LEU A 412 8.39 14.23 1.71
C LEU A 412 6.99 14.06 2.30
N MET A 413 6.73 12.94 2.99
CA MET A 413 5.46 12.73 3.69
C MET A 413 5.24 13.79 4.78
N LEU A 414 6.27 14.13 5.56
CA LEU A 414 6.21 15.22 6.53
C LEU A 414 5.97 16.57 5.84
N SER A 415 6.69 16.87 4.76
CA SER A 415 6.51 18.10 3.99
C SER A 415 5.08 18.23 3.44
N ASN A 416 4.47 17.14 2.99
CA ASN A 416 3.08 17.13 2.53
C ASN A 416 2.09 17.39 3.68
N VAL A 417 2.27 16.75 4.83
CA VAL A 417 1.44 17.07 6.02
C VAL A 417 1.56 18.53 6.42
N LEU A 418 2.78 19.07 6.45
CA LEU A 418 3.03 20.46 6.84
C LEU A 418 2.44 21.45 5.83
N HIS A 419 2.52 21.13 4.54
CA HIS A 419 1.86 21.91 3.51
C HIS A 419 0.34 21.96 3.72
N LEU A 420 -0.30 20.80 3.92
CA LEU A 420 -1.74 20.74 4.20
C LEU A 420 -2.10 21.47 5.49
N TRP A 421 -1.26 21.41 6.52
CA TRP A 421 -1.48 22.14 7.78
C TRP A 421 -1.38 23.65 7.63
N ASP A 422 -0.57 24.12 6.69
CA ASP A 422 -0.46 25.54 6.42
C ASP A 422 -1.66 26.06 5.63
N THR A 423 -2.18 25.25 4.71
CA THR A 423 -3.25 25.66 3.79
C THR A 423 -4.67 25.31 4.25
N GLU A 424 -4.84 24.38 5.20
CA GLU A 424 -6.13 23.97 5.74
C GLU A 424 -6.32 24.47 7.18
N ASP A 425 -7.56 24.83 7.52
CA ASP A 425 -7.93 25.18 8.90
C ASP A 425 -8.27 23.91 9.70
N PHE A 426 -7.23 23.20 10.14
CA PHE A 426 -7.42 22.02 10.99
C PHE A 426 -8.16 22.33 12.29
N GLY A 427 -8.00 23.54 12.83
CA GLY A 427 -8.73 23.99 14.00
C GLY A 427 -10.25 23.90 13.78
N ALA A 428 -10.73 24.45 12.67
CA ALA A 428 -12.14 24.38 12.27
C ALA A 428 -12.61 22.95 11.99
N LEU A 429 -11.79 22.12 11.32
CA LEU A 429 -12.12 20.71 11.07
C LEU A 429 -12.26 19.91 12.38
N LEU A 430 -11.53 20.30 13.42
CA LEU A 430 -11.55 19.64 14.74
C LEU A 430 -12.69 20.13 15.65
N ASP A 431 -13.30 21.29 15.37
CA ASP A 431 -14.40 21.82 16.19
C ASP A 431 -15.61 20.87 16.23
N GLU A 432 -15.78 20.05 15.18
CA GLU A 432 -16.80 18.99 15.12
C GLU A 432 -16.59 17.88 16.16
N PHE A 433 -15.36 17.73 16.67
CA PHE A 433 -14.98 16.73 17.66
C PHE A 433 -14.79 17.32 19.06
N GLY A 434 -14.85 18.65 19.20
CA GLY A 434 -14.66 19.38 20.47
C GLY A 434 -15.92 19.50 21.36
N GLN A 435 -17.06 18.93 20.93
CA GLN A 435 -18.32 18.91 21.69
C GLN A 435 -18.59 17.52 22.28
N SER A 436 -17.77 17.08 23.22
CA SER A 436 -18.05 15.89 24.04
C SER A 436 -17.72 16.12 25.50
#